data_AF-A0A1F5DF18-F1
#
_entry.id   AF-A0A1F5DF18-F1
#
_cell.length_a   1.000
_cell.length_b   1.000
_cell.length_c   1.000
_cell.angle_alpha   90.00
_cell.angle_beta   90.00
_cell.angle_gamma   90.00
#
_symmetry.space_group_name_H-M   'P 1'
#
loop_
_entity.id
_entity.type
_entity.pdbx_description
1 polymer ?
#
loop_
_entity_poly.entity_id
_entity_poly.type
_entity_poly.pdbx_seq_one_letter_code
_entity_poly.pdbx_strand_id
1 'polypeptide(L)'
;MAKTREDMVEDAVIQAVGHYERRNIIKIIGAAPGGVTYTEILGLTGLNTGHLNYHLRGLEGLVERDEARLYRLTPLGLKALRLLAAIGEDIGNGDMPYIDTVLTAQSSLLSPLVRGFMNVMILVSLFGTLGGLWLLGDGYLYGMTGRMIGGMVIALICGVLLYSLLSNYRTAPDYFRRWEKRVLK
;
A
#
# COMPACT_ATOMS: atom_id res chain seq x y z
N MET A 1 -12.10 -11.52 25.90
CA MET A 1 -12.12 -12.97 25.65
C MET A 1 -10.72 -13.41 25.31
N ALA A 2 -10.21 -14.49 25.91
CA ALA A 2 -8.91 -15.05 25.54
C ALA A 2 -9.03 -15.68 24.15
N LYS A 3 -8.06 -15.41 23.29
CA LYS A 3 -8.02 -15.92 21.92
C LYS A 3 -7.79 -17.43 21.93
N THR A 4 -8.57 -18.19 21.17
CA THR A 4 -8.41 -19.66 21.13
C THR A 4 -7.16 -20.02 20.32
N ARG A 5 -6.67 -21.26 20.52
CA ARG A 5 -5.54 -21.77 19.74
C ARG A 5 -5.86 -21.80 18.24
N GLU A 6 -7.11 -22.07 17.88
CA GLU A 6 -7.58 -22.08 16.50
C GLU A 6 -7.49 -20.69 15.88
N ASP A 7 -8.03 -19.67 16.56
CA ASP A 7 -7.94 -18.27 16.11
C ASP A 7 -6.46 -17.81 15.94
N MET A 8 -5.54 -18.32 16.76
CA MET A 8 -4.12 -17.99 16.63
C MET A 8 -3.50 -18.58 15.36
N VAL A 9 -3.87 -19.82 15.03
CA VAL A 9 -3.40 -20.50 13.81
C VAL A 9 -4.01 -19.83 12.57
N GLU A 10 -5.30 -19.50 12.61
CA GLU A 10 -5.99 -18.80 11.52
C GLU A 10 -5.33 -17.44 11.24
N ASP A 11 -5.16 -16.61 12.25
CA ASP A 11 -4.51 -15.30 12.06
C ASP A 11 -3.09 -15.43 11.54
N ALA A 12 -2.30 -16.41 12.03
CA ALA A 12 -0.95 -16.64 11.54
C ALA A 12 -0.94 -17.00 10.05
N VAL A 13 -1.85 -17.89 9.62
CA VAL A 13 -1.97 -18.27 8.21
C VAL A 13 -2.47 -17.10 7.36
N ILE A 14 -3.53 -16.42 7.78
CA ILE A 14 -4.10 -15.26 7.08
C ILE A 14 -3.06 -14.14 6.93
N GLN A 15 -2.33 -13.82 8.00
CA GLN A 15 -1.27 -12.82 7.98
C GLN A 15 -0.12 -13.22 7.03
N ALA A 16 0.24 -14.50 7.00
CA ALA A 16 1.28 -15.02 6.10
C ALA A 16 0.86 -14.89 4.63
N VAL A 17 -0.37 -15.29 4.29
CA VAL A 17 -0.88 -15.28 2.92
C VAL A 17 -1.46 -13.93 2.47
N GLY A 18 -1.60 -12.97 3.37
CA GLY A 18 -2.09 -11.63 3.04
C GLY A 18 -1.22 -10.88 2.03
N HIS A 19 0.08 -11.19 1.93
CA HIS A 19 1.00 -10.55 1.00
C HIS A 19 1.12 -11.30 -0.32
N TYR A 20 1.00 -10.58 -1.45
CA TYR A 20 1.07 -11.17 -2.80
C TYR A 20 2.34 -12.01 -3.02
N GLU A 21 3.51 -11.44 -2.74
CA GLU A 21 4.79 -12.16 -2.92
C GLU A 21 4.90 -13.43 -2.07
N ARG A 22 4.39 -13.42 -0.83
CA ARG A 22 4.37 -14.60 0.03
C ARG A 22 3.47 -15.70 -0.54
N ARG A 23 2.31 -15.35 -1.11
CA ARG A 23 1.46 -16.30 -1.83
C ARG A 23 2.18 -16.89 -3.04
N ASN A 24 2.90 -16.06 -3.80
CA ASN A 24 3.64 -16.51 -4.97
C ASN A 24 4.74 -17.51 -4.58
N ILE A 25 5.51 -17.21 -3.53
CA ILE A 25 6.53 -18.12 -2.98
C ILE A 25 5.92 -19.45 -2.53
N ILE A 26 4.80 -19.43 -1.79
CA ILE A 26 4.10 -20.66 -1.36
C ILE A 26 3.67 -21.50 -2.58
N LYS A 27 3.13 -20.86 -3.63
CA LYS A 27 2.71 -21.55 -4.86
C LYS A 27 3.89 -22.17 -5.61
N ILE A 28 5.00 -21.45 -5.72
CA ILE A 28 6.24 -21.95 -6.36
C ILE A 28 6.76 -23.19 -5.62
N ILE A 29 6.88 -23.12 -4.30
CA ILE A 29 7.35 -24.26 -3.50
C ILE A 29 6.36 -25.43 -3.58
N GLY A 30 5.06 -25.13 -3.51
CA GLY A 30 3.99 -26.14 -3.60
C GLY A 30 3.92 -26.87 -4.95
N ALA A 31 4.35 -26.22 -6.03
CA ALA A 31 4.40 -26.80 -7.37
C ALA A 31 5.55 -27.80 -7.56
N ALA A 32 6.55 -27.79 -6.67
CA ALA A 32 7.74 -28.64 -6.75
C ALA A 32 7.83 -29.54 -5.49
N PRO A 33 7.26 -30.77 -5.53
CA PRO A 33 7.28 -31.70 -4.38
C PRO A 33 8.69 -32.06 -3.89
N GLY A 34 9.68 -31.96 -4.78
CA GLY A 34 11.10 -32.17 -4.48
C GLY A 34 11.76 -31.06 -3.66
N GLY A 35 11.06 -29.95 -3.39
CA GLY A 35 11.63 -28.73 -2.81
C GLY A 35 12.24 -27.82 -3.87
N VAL A 36 12.48 -26.55 -3.49
CA VAL A 36 12.98 -25.51 -4.39
C VAL A 36 14.19 -24.82 -3.79
N THR A 37 15.23 -24.57 -4.57
CA THR A 37 16.41 -23.82 -4.11
C THR A 37 16.10 -22.33 -3.96
N TYR A 38 16.92 -21.64 -3.16
CA TYR A 38 16.82 -20.18 -3.02
C TYR A 38 16.90 -19.45 -4.38
N THR A 39 17.82 -19.88 -5.24
CA THR A 39 18.06 -19.30 -6.57
C THR A 39 16.90 -19.51 -7.53
N GLU A 40 16.22 -20.66 -7.45
CA GLU A 40 15.02 -20.91 -8.25
C GLU A 40 13.86 -20.02 -7.79
N ILE A 41 13.64 -19.87 -6.48
CA ILE A 41 12.61 -18.95 -5.97
C ILE A 41 12.92 -17.52 -6.42
N LEU A 42 14.18 -17.10 -6.33
CA LEU A 42 14.63 -15.78 -6.78
C LEU A 42 14.35 -15.58 -8.27
N GLY A 43 14.70 -16.57 -9.10
CA GLY A 43 14.49 -16.53 -10.55
C GLY A 43 13.01 -16.50 -10.95
N LEU A 44 12.16 -17.25 -10.25
CA LEU A 44 10.72 -17.34 -10.54
C LEU A 44 9.93 -16.14 -10.01
N THR A 45 10.36 -15.55 -8.88
CA THR A 45 9.68 -14.37 -8.30
C THR A 45 10.19 -13.05 -8.86
N GLY A 46 11.42 -13.00 -9.37
CA GLY A 46 12.07 -11.76 -9.82
C GLY A 46 12.42 -10.80 -8.68
N LEU A 47 12.37 -11.26 -7.43
CA LEU A 47 12.71 -10.46 -6.26
C LEU A 47 14.22 -10.26 -6.14
N ASN A 48 14.63 -9.23 -5.40
CA ASN A 48 16.00 -9.13 -4.92
C ASN A 48 16.21 -9.99 -3.67
N THR A 49 17.46 -10.26 -3.32
CA THR A 49 17.83 -11.16 -2.21
C THR A 49 17.32 -10.67 -0.85
N GLY A 50 17.37 -9.36 -0.60
CA GLY A 50 16.86 -8.76 0.64
C GLY A 50 15.35 -8.93 0.80
N HIS A 51 14.59 -8.70 -0.26
CA HIS A 51 13.13 -8.83 -0.28
C HIS A 51 12.72 -10.29 -0.14
N LEU A 52 13.38 -11.21 -0.83
CA LEU A 52 13.12 -12.64 -0.69
C LEU A 52 13.38 -13.10 0.76
N ASN A 53 14.49 -12.68 1.37
CA ASN A 53 14.79 -13.00 2.76
C ASN A 53 13.74 -12.45 3.74
N TYR A 54 13.25 -11.23 3.50
CA TYR A 54 12.15 -10.65 4.28
C TYR A 54 10.89 -11.50 4.21
N HIS A 55 10.49 -11.91 3.00
CA HIS A 55 9.30 -12.74 2.83
C HIS A 55 9.45 -14.15 3.39
N LEU A 56 10.63 -14.78 3.23
CA LEU A 56 10.90 -16.10 3.80
C LEU A 56 10.85 -16.10 5.33
N ARG A 57 11.36 -15.05 5.99
CA ARG A 57 11.20 -14.87 7.45
C ARG A 57 9.73 -14.76 7.84
N GLY A 58 8.95 -13.98 7.07
CA GLY A 58 7.51 -13.86 7.25
C GLY A 58 6.69 -15.11 6.87
N LEU A 59 7.36 -16.20 6.44
CA LEU A 59 6.82 -17.51 6.12
C LEU A 59 7.38 -18.62 7.03
N GLU A 60 8.19 -18.27 8.03
CA GLU A 60 8.70 -19.24 9.01
C GLU A 60 7.53 -20.00 9.65
N GLY A 61 7.66 -21.32 9.74
CA GLY A 61 6.60 -22.22 10.22
C GLY A 61 5.62 -22.68 9.12
N LEU A 62 5.48 -21.94 8.01
CA LEU A 62 4.79 -22.42 6.79
C LEU A 62 5.76 -23.03 5.78
N VAL A 63 6.97 -22.47 5.72
CA VAL A 63 8.07 -22.95 4.89
C VAL A 63 9.22 -23.37 5.80
N GLU A 64 9.82 -24.50 5.49
CA GLU A 64 11.05 -24.99 6.11
C GLU A 64 12.16 -25.16 5.07
N ARG A 65 13.41 -25.11 5.53
CA ARG A 65 14.58 -25.36 4.71
C ARG A 65 15.27 -26.63 5.21
N ASP A 66 15.45 -27.59 4.32
CA ASP A 66 16.11 -28.85 4.65
C ASP A 66 17.64 -28.73 4.64
N GLU A 67 18.32 -29.82 5.05
CA GLU A 67 19.78 -29.92 5.08
C GLU A 67 20.41 -29.76 3.69
N ALA A 68 19.69 -30.14 2.64
CA ALA A 68 20.08 -29.97 1.24
C ALA A 68 19.86 -28.53 0.73
N ARG A 69 19.50 -27.60 1.62
CA ARG A 69 19.22 -26.19 1.34
C ARG A 69 18.00 -25.97 0.43
N LEU A 70 17.10 -26.94 0.35
CA LEU A 70 15.85 -26.84 -0.40
C LEU A 70 14.74 -26.35 0.52
N TYR A 71 13.90 -25.47 -0.01
CA TYR A 71 12.71 -25.00 0.67
C TYR A 71 11.53 -25.92 0.38
N ARG A 72 10.78 -26.29 1.43
CA ARG A 72 9.61 -27.16 1.38
C ARG A 72 8.47 -26.55 2.20
N LEU A 73 7.23 -26.89 1.84
CA LEU A 73 6.07 -26.51 2.65
C LEU A 73 5.96 -27.45 3.86
N THR A 74 5.78 -26.88 5.04
CA THR A 74 5.41 -27.64 6.24
C THR A 74 3.96 -28.15 6.11
N PRO A 75 3.47 -29.01 7.02
CA PRO A 75 2.05 -29.38 7.05
C PRO A 75 1.11 -28.17 7.17
N LEU A 76 1.55 -27.10 7.84
CA LEU A 76 0.80 -25.85 7.92
C LEU A 76 0.87 -25.06 6.60
N GLY A 77 2.03 -25.01 5.95
CA GLY A 77 2.19 -24.41 4.62
C GLY A 77 1.34 -25.08 3.55
N LEU A 78 1.20 -26.40 3.60
CA LEU A 78 0.30 -27.16 2.71
C LEU A 78 -1.17 -26.79 2.93
N LYS A 79 -1.61 -26.60 4.18
CA LYS A 79 -2.96 -26.10 4.48
C LYS A 79 -3.16 -24.69 3.93
N ALA A 80 -2.18 -23.81 4.08
CA ALA A 80 -2.22 -22.46 3.52
C ALA A 80 -2.31 -22.47 1.98
N LEU A 81 -1.56 -23.35 1.30
CA LEU A 81 -1.64 -23.52 -0.15
C LEU A 81 -3.04 -23.97 -0.59
N ARG A 82 -3.64 -24.93 0.11
CA ARG A 82 -5.02 -25.39 -0.18
C ARG A 82 -6.05 -24.29 0.00
N LEU A 83 -5.93 -23.48 1.05
CA LEU A 83 -6.78 -22.31 1.26
C LEU A 83 -6.65 -21.31 0.12
N LEU A 84 -5.43 -21.05 -0.35
CA LEU A 84 -5.19 -20.18 -1.51
C LEU A 84 -5.77 -20.73 -2.82
N ALA A 85 -5.73 -22.05 -3.00
CA ALA A 85 -6.36 -22.70 -4.15
C ALA A 85 -7.88 -22.55 -4.09
N ALA A 86 -8.49 -22.86 -2.94
CA ALA A 86 -9.94 -22.78 -2.74
C ALA A 86 -10.51 -21.37 -2.93
N ILE A 87 -9.76 -20.31 -2.57
CA ILE A 87 -10.19 -18.92 -2.79
C ILE A 87 -10.19 -18.56 -4.29
N GLY A 88 -9.26 -19.13 -5.07
CA GLY A 88 -9.13 -18.84 -6.49
C GLY A 88 -9.94 -19.76 -7.40
N GLU A 89 -10.40 -20.90 -6.88
CA GLU A 89 -11.27 -21.84 -7.55
C GLU A 89 -12.70 -21.26 -7.59
N ASP A 90 -13.38 -21.41 -8.73
CA ASP A 90 -14.78 -21.03 -8.91
C ASP A 90 -15.16 -19.54 -8.75
N ILE A 91 -14.24 -18.58 -8.92
CA ILE A 91 -14.65 -17.18 -9.11
C ILE A 91 -15.34 -17.06 -10.47
N GLY A 92 -16.66 -17.19 -10.47
CA GLY A 92 -17.51 -17.06 -11.64
C GLY A 92 -17.88 -15.60 -11.92
N ASN A 93 -18.44 -15.34 -13.10
CA ASN A 93 -18.98 -14.00 -13.43
C ASN A 93 -20.06 -13.53 -12.43
N GLY A 94 -20.70 -14.46 -11.69
CA GLY A 94 -21.68 -14.15 -10.64
C GLY A 94 -21.07 -13.58 -9.35
N ASP A 95 -19.77 -13.76 -9.11
CA ASP A 95 -19.09 -13.30 -7.90
C ASP A 95 -18.52 -11.88 -8.02
N MET A 96 -18.37 -11.39 -9.25
CA MET A 96 -17.83 -10.06 -9.55
C MET A 96 -18.54 -8.92 -8.80
N PRO A 97 -19.89 -8.87 -8.72
CA PRO A 97 -20.58 -7.83 -7.95
C PRO A 97 -20.19 -7.84 -6.45
N TYR A 98 -19.98 -9.03 -5.87
CA TYR A 98 -19.59 -9.17 -4.48
C TYR A 98 -18.12 -8.77 -4.26
N ILE A 99 -17.23 -9.13 -5.20
CA ILE A 99 -15.83 -8.69 -5.17
C ILE A 99 -15.76 -7.16 -5.23
N ASP A 100 -16.51 -6.52 -6.13
CA ASP A 100 -16.55 -5.07 -6.24
C ASP A 100 -17.05 -4.40 -4.94
N THR A 101 -18.06 -4.98 -4.28
CA THR A 101 -18.50 -4.48 -2.96
C THR A 101 -17.43 -4.61 -1.88
N VAL A 102 -16.64 -5.69 -1.87
CA VAL A 102 -15.55 -5.87 -0.90
C VAL A 102 -14.41 -4.87 -1.16
N LEU A 103 -14.04 -4.67 -2.43
CA LEU A 103 -12.99 -3.73 -2.83
C LEU A 103 -13.38 -2.28 -2.52
N THR A 104 -14.63 -1.91 -2.77
CA THR A 104 -15.15 -0.58 -2.42
C THR A 104 -15.23 -0.38 -0.90
N ALA A 105 -15.62 -1.39 -0.13
CA ALA A 105 -15.62 -1.33 1.33
C ALA A 105 -14.18 -1.16 1.90
N GLN A 106 -13.19 -1.91 1.41
CA GLN A 106 -11.81 -1.77 1.88
C GLN A 106 -11.17 -0.42 1.53
N SER A 107 -11.33 0.04 0.28
CA SER A 107 -10.78 1.33 -0.16
C SER A 107 -11.46 2.53 0.52
N SER A 108 -12.70 2.36 1.00
CA SER A 108 -13.43 3.41 1.71
C SER A 108 -12.77 3.83 3.03
N LEU A 109 -12.06 2.94 3.72
CA LEU A 109 -11.48 3.24 5.04
C LEU A 109 -10.33 4.26 5.01
N LEU A 110 -9.57 4.32 3.91
CA LEU A 110 -8.52 5.33 3.71
C LEU A 110 -9.07 6.65 3.16
N SER A 111 -10.27 6.62 2.56
CA SER A 111 -10.80 7.75 1.80
C SER A 111 -11.31 8.96 2.62
N PRO A 112 -12.00 8.84 3.77
CA PRO A 112 -12.55 10.00 4.46
C PRO A 112 -11.47 10.81 5.16
N LEU A 113 -10.47 10.15 5.76
CA LEU A 113 -9.38 10.81 6.46
C LEU A 113 -8.45 11.52 5.47
N VAL A 114 -8.08 10.85 4.39
CA VAL A 114 -7.24 11.45 3.33
C VAL A 114 -7.99 12.59 2.63
N ARG A 115 -9.30 12.45 2.34
CA ARG A 115 -10.10 13.57 1.82
C ARG A 115 -10.16 14.73 2.80
N GLY A 116 -10.39 14.46 4.08
CA GLY A 116 -10.41 15.49 5.12
C GLY A 116 -9.10 16.25 5.17
N PHE A 117 -7.97 15.54 5.20
CA PHE A 117 -6.63 16.12 5.18
C PHE A 117 -6.38 16.94 3.92
N MET A 118 -6.74 16.43 2.74
CA MET A 118 -6.60 17.14 1.46
C MET A 118 -7.42 18.44 1.44
N ASN A 119 -8.67 18.41 1.93
CA ASN A 119 -9.51 19.60 2.02
C ASN A 119 -8.92 20.65 2.98
N VAL A 120 -8.39 20.22 4.12
CA VAL A 120 -7.70 21.11 5.07
C VAL A 120 -6.46 21.74 4.43
N MET A 121 -5.63 20.96 3.72
CA MET A 121 -4.43 21.46 3.06
C MET A 121 -4.73 22.46 1.93
N ILE A 122 -5.78 22.20 1.13
CA ILE A 122 -6.27 23.15 0.12
C ILE A 122 -6.72 24.44 0.78
N LEU A 123 -7.49 24.35 1.87
CA LEU A 123 -8.01 25.50 2.61
C LEU A 123 -6.86 26.32 3.21
N VAL A 124 -5.90 25.68 3.89
CA VAL A 124 -4.71 26.34 4.44
C VAL A 124 -3.89 27.04 3.35
N SER A 125 -3.70 26.39 2.20
CA SER A 125 -2.96 26.98 1.09
C SER A 125 -3.68 28.18 0.50
N LEU A 126 -5.01 28.11 0.34
CA LEU A 126 -5.83 29.22 -0.11
C LEU A 126 -5.73 30.42 0.86
N PHE A 127 -5.90 30.21 2.16
CA PHE A 127 -5.76 31.27 3.16
C PHE A 127 -4.35 31.86 3.18
N GLY A 128 -3.32 31.02 3.03
CA GLY A 128 -1.94 31.47 2.92
C GLY A 128 -1.72 32.38 1.70
N THR A 129 -2.27 32.03 0.54
CA THR A 129 -2.18 32.87 -0.66
C THR A 129 -2.87 34.23 -0.47
N LEU A 130 -4.09 34.23 0.07
CA LEU A 130 -4.85 35.45 0.31
C LEU A 130 -4.16 36.35 1.36
N GLY A 131 -3.64 35.75 2.44
CA GLY A 131 -2.87 36.47 3.46
C GLY A 131 -1.57 37.08 2.91
N GLY A 132 -0.84 36.35 2.08
CA GLY A 132 0.35 36.87 1.40
C GLY A 132 0.04 38.05 0.48
N LEU A 133 -1.05 37.98 -0.29
CA LEU A 133 -1.52 39.09 -1.13
C LEU A 133 -1.98 40.30 -0.31
N TRP A 134 -2.60 40.08 0.84
CA TRP A 134 -3.00 41.16 1.74
C TRP A 134 -1.78 41.89 2.32
N LEU A 135 -0.76 41.15 2.79
CA LEU A 135 0.50 41.72 3.29
C LEU A 135 1.26 42.50 2.21
N LEU A 136 1.20 42.04 0.96
CA LEU A 136 1.74 42.75 -0.20
C LEU A 136 1.08 44.12 -0.38
N GLY A 137 -0.26 44.17 -0.34
CA GLY A 137 -1.02 45.41 -0.47
C GLY A 137 -0.76 46.39 0.67
N ASP A 138 -0.74 45.90 1.92
CA ASP A 138 -0.39 46.70 3.10
C ASP A 138 1.02 47.30 2.98
N GLY A 139 2.00 46.46 2.62
CA GLY A 139 3.37 46.90 2.41
C GLY A 139 3.51 47.97 1.33
N TYR A 140 2.74 47.85 0.24
CA TYR A 140 2.71 48.85 -0.84
C TYR A 140 2.14 50.19 -0.37
N LEU A 141 1.02 50.16 0.36
CA LEU A 141 0.33 51.36 0.84
C LEU A 141 1.16 52.15 1.85
N TYR A 142 1.89 51.48 2.73
CA TYR A 142 2.67 52.11 3.80
C TYR A 142 4.16 52.24 3.50
N GLY A 143 4.61 51.88 2.28
CA GLY A 143 6.03 51.96 1.89
C GLY A 143 6.96 51.01 2.66
N MET A 144 6.42 49.94 3.25
CA MET A 144 7.18 48.97 4.04
C MET A 144 7.71 47.84 3.17
N THR A 145 8.91 48.02 2.63
CA THR A 145 9.57 47.06 1.72
C THR A 145 9.66 45.64 2.27
N GLY A 146 9.89 45.46 3.58
CA GLY A 146 9.96 44.15 4.22
C GLY A 146 8.64 43.37 4.18
N ARG A 147 7.50 44.04 4.36
CA ARG A 147 6.17 43.40 4.30
C ARG A 147 5.79 42.99 2.88
N MET A 148 6.21 43.79 1.89
CA MET A 148 6.01 43.45 0.48
C MET A 148 6.77 42.18 0.10
N ILE A 149 8.07 42.11 0.41
CA ILE A 149 8.89 40.93 0.09
C ILE A 149 8.33 39.69 0.81
N GLY A 150 8.00 39.80 2.09
CA GLY A 150 7.42 38.71 2.87
C GLY A 150 6.08 38.21 2.30
N GLY A 151 5.17 39.13 1.97
CA GLY A 151 3.89 38.78 1.34
C GLY A 151 4.04 38.08 -0.01
N MET A 152 5.01 38.52 -0.83
CA MET A 152 5.30 37.91 -2.14
C MET A 152 5.76 36.46 -2.00
N VAL A 153 6.68 36.20 -1.07
CA VAL A 153 7.21 34.86 -0.82
C VAL A 153 6.12 33.92 -0.31
N ILE A 154 5.30 34.38 0.63
CA ILE A 154 4.19 33.57 1.18
C ILE A 154 3.16 33.26 0.10
N ALA A 155 2.73 34.26 -0.67
CA ALA A 155 1.75 34.07 -1.74
C ALA A 155 2.25 33.09 -2.81
N LEU A 156 3.53 33.16 -3.17
CA LEU A 156 4.13 32.29 -4.18
C LEU A 156 4.25 30.84 -3.68
N ILE A 157 4.73 30.63 -2.46
CA ILE A 157 4.86 29.28 -1.87
C ILE A 157 3.48 28.63 -1.73
N CYS A 158 2.52 29.32 -1.12
CA CYS A 158 1.18 28.80 -0.93
C CYS A 158 0.44 28.60 -2.27
N GLY A 159 0.71 29.45 -3.27
CA GLY A 159 0.11 29.36 -4.60
C GLY A 159 0.60 28.15 -5.37
N VAL A 160 1.93 27.88 -5.34
CA VAL A 160 2.52 26.68 -5.95
C VAL A 160 1.99 25.42 -5.27
N LEU A 161 1.89 25.42 -3.93
CA LEU A 161 1.32 24.30 -3.17
C LEU A 161 -0.15 24.07 -3.54
N LEU A 162 -0.97 25.13 -3.57
CA LEU A 162 -2.38 25.04 -3.96
C LEU A 162 -2.55 24.50 -5.38
N TYR A 163 -1.75 25.01 -6.32
CA TYR A 163 -1.76 24.54 -7.71
C TYR A 163 -1.39 23.05 -7.81
N SER A 164 -0.33 22.62 -7.10
CA SER A 164 0.08 21.21 -7.05
C SER A 164 -1.00 20.32 -6.47
N LEU A 165 -1.64 20.73 -5.36
CA LEU A 165 -2.73 20.00 -4.73
C LEU A 165 -3.96 19.88 -5.64
N LEU A 166 -4.37 20.96 -6.30
CA LEU A 166 -5.49 20.95 -7.23
C LEU A 166 -5.21 20.14 -8.50
N SER A 167 -3.98 20.23 -9.02
CA SER A 167 -3.52 19.43 -10.17
C SER A 167 -3.58 17.94 -9.83
N ASN A 168 -3.02 17.56 -8.68
CA ASN A 168 -3.07 16.20 -8.18
C ASN A 168 -4.50 15.73 -7.91
N TYR A 169 -5.39 16.59 -7.40
CA TYR A 169 -6.80 16.27 -7.21
C TYR A 169 -7.55 15.99 -8.52
N ARG A 170 -7.22 16.72 -9.59
CA ARG A 170 -7.80 16.51 -10.94
C ARG A 170 -7.26 15.24 -11.61
N THR A 171 -6.00 14.87 -11.35
CA THR A 171 -5.37 13.64 -11.86
C THR A 171 -5.51 12.44 -10.92
N ALA A 172 -6.17 12.63 -9.77
CA ALA A 172 -6.33 11.65 -8.71
C ALA A 172 -7.03 10.34 -9.09
N PRO A 173 -8.01 10.25 -10.03
CA PRO A 173 -8.60 8.94 -10.31
C PRO A 173 -7.57 7.92 -10.79
N ASP A 174 -6.54 8.36 -11.54
CA ASP A 174 -5.47 7.48 -12.04
C ASP A 174 -4.21 7.46 -11.18
N TYR A 175 -3.97 8.50 -10.38
CA TYR A 175 -2.79 8.55 -9.51
C TYR A 175 -2.97 7.66 -8.27
N PHE A 176 -4.17 7.63 -7.67
CA PHE A 176 -4.47 6.70 -6.57
C PHE A 176 -4.37 5.25 -7.02
N ARG A 177 -4.92 4.89 -8.20
CA ARG A 177 -4.76 3.54 -8.80
C ARG A 177 -3.30 3.14 -9.04
N ARG A 178 -2.42 4.09 -9.37
CA ARG A 178 -0.98 3.85 -9.58
C ARG A 178 -0.17 3.82 -8.30
N TRP A 179 -0.59 4.57 -7.27
CA TRP A 179 0.02 4.54 -5.94
C TRP A 179 -0.36 3.25 -5.21
N GLU A 180 -1.62 2.81 -5.31
CA GLU A 180 -2.10 1.51 -4.84
C GLU A 180 -1.29 0.35 -5.45
N LYS A 181 -1.01 0.38 -6.77
CA LYS A 181 -0.14 -0.61 -7.43
C LYS A 181 1.34 -0.57 -7.02
N ARG A 182 1.82 0.52 -6.42
CA ARG A 182 3.23 0.70 -5.98
C ARG A 182 3.43 0.46 -4.49
N VAL A 183 2.41 0.70 -3.68
CA VAL A 183 2.43 0.50 -2.22
C VAL A 183 1.98 -0.92 -1.85
N LEU A 184 1.23 -1.59 -2.74
CA LEU A 184 0.89 -3.02 -2.62
C LEU A 184 1.86 -3.96 -3.38
N LYS A 185 3.05 -3.49 -3.74
CA LYS A 185 4.19 -4.31 -4.19
C LYS A 185 5.27 -4.28 -3.12
#